data_AF-A0A920NVP4-F1
#
_entry.id   AF-A0A920NVP4-F1
#
_cell.length_a   1.000
_cell.length_b   1.000
_cell.length_c   1.000
_cell.angle_alpha   90.00
_cell.angle_beta   90.00
_cell.angle_gamma   90.00
#
_symmetry.space_group_name_H-M   'P 1'
#
loop_
_entity.id
_entity.type
_entity.pdbx_description
1 polymer ?
#
loop_
_entity_poly.entity_id
_entity_poly.type
_entity_poly.pdbx_seq_one_letter_code
_entity_poly.pdbx_strand_id
1 'polypeptide(L)' 'MAGKTGTAEKERNGQTTYTASFAGFVPAKNPSLLAVIVLHGITNDTHSGGSVAAPIFSKVVGQSIHALESGT' A
#
# COMPACT_ATOMS: atom_id res chain seq x y z
N MET A 1 -1.99 -5.14 -11.86
CA MET A 1 -1.27 -4.13 -11.03
C MET A 1 0.13 -4.64 -10.80
N ALA A 2 1.13 -3.77 -10.66
CA ALA A 2 2.50 -4.15 -10.28
C ALA A 2 2.98 -3.27 -9.13
N GLY A 3 3.79 -3.82 -8.23
CA GLY A 3 4.26 -3.07 -7.08
C GLY A 3 5.12 -3.89 -6.14
N LYS A 4 5.58 -3.23 -5.07
CA LYS A 4 6.44 -3.80 -4.04
C LYS A 4 5.90 -3.46 -2.65
N THR A 5 5.91 -4.45 -1.79
CA THR A 5 5.62 -4.30 -0.36
C THR A 5 6.87 -3.90 0.42
N GLY A 6 6.66 -3.14 1.50
CA GLY A 6 7.65 -2.87 2.53
C GLY A 6 7.05 -3.09 3.93
N THR A 7 7.89 -3.54 4.85
CA THR A 7 7.56 -3.61 6.28
C THR A 7 8.79 -3.10 7.02
N ALA A 8 8.64 -2.06 7.83
CA ALA A 8 9.69 -1.57 8.70
C ALA A 8 9.29 -1.79 10.15
N GLU A 9 10.19 -2.37 10.93
CA GLU A 9 10.05 -2.50 12.37
C GLU A 9 10.71 -1.30 13.06
N LYS A 10 10.08 -0.79 14.12
CA LYS A 10 10.58 0.29 14.94
C LYS A 10 10.30 -0.01 16.40
N GLU A 11 11.36 -0.11 17.18
CA GLU A 11 11.27 -0.17 18.64
C GLU A 11 11.50 1.23 19.24
N ARG A 12 10.61 1.65 20.15
CA ARG A 12 10.76 2.90 20.90
C ARG A 12 10.16 2.74 22.29
N ASN A 13 10.94 3.07 23.33
CA ASN A 13 10.52 3.01 24.73
C ASN A 13 9.95 1.65 25.15
N GLY A 14 10.55 0.55 24.68
CA GLY A 14 10.09 -0.82 24.96
C GLY A 14 8.82 -1.24 24.21
N GLN A 15 8.33 -0.43 23.27
CA GLN A 15 7.21 -0.76 22.41
C GLN A 15 7.70 -0.96 20.96
N THR A 16 7.45 -2.15 20.42
CA THR A 16 7.63 -2.41 18.99
C THR A 16 6.40 -1.93 18.22
N THR A 17 6.65 -1.22 17.13
CA THR A 17 5.65 -0.74 16.16
C THR A 17 6.13 -1.01 14.76
N TYR A 18 5.19 -1.18 13.84
CA TYR A 18 5.48 -1.49 12.45
C TYR A 18 4.95 -0.40 11.53
N THR A 19 5.66 -0.19 10.43
CA THR A 19 5.19 0.56 9.27
C THR A 19 5.00 -0.39 8.11
N ALA A 20 3.77 -0.52 7.63
CA ALA A 20 3.43 -1.30 6.45
C ALA A 20 3.33 -0.38 5.24
N SER A 21 3.93 -0.76 4.11
CA SER A 21 3.84 0.02 2.88
C SER A 21 3.63 -0.83 1.63
N PHE A 22 3.00 -0.22 0.64
CA PHE A 22 2.89 -0.75 -0.72
C PHE A 22 3.06 0.40 -1.71
N ALA A 23 4.05 0.31 -2.59
CA ALA A 23 4.23 1.22 -3.71
C ALA A 23 3.97 0.46 -5.01
N GLY A 24 3.15 1.00 -5.89
CA GLY A 24 2.82 0.31 -7.14
C GLY A 24 2.17 1.21 -8.18
N PHE A 25 2.00 0.65 -9.37
CA PHE A 25 1.43 1.31 -10.52
C PHE A 25 0.47 0.42 -11.31
N VAL A 26 -0.45 1.07 -12.02
CA VAL A 26 -1.49 0.46 -12.86
C VAL A 26 -1.73 1.27 -14.13
N PRO A 27 -2.12 0.64 -15.25
CA PRO A 27 -1.89 -0.78 -15.59
C PRO A 27 -0.41 -1.18 -15.56
N ALA A 28 -0.11 -2.47 -15.39
CA ALA A 28 1.29 -2.92 -15.27
C ALA A 28 2.10 -2.80 -16.58
N LYS A 29 1.43 -2.91 -17.74
CA LYS A 29 2.08 -2.84 -19.06
C LYS A 29 2.26 -1.40 -19.57
N ASN A 30 1.29 -0.52 -19.30
CA ASN A 30 1.32 0.89 -19.67
C ASN A 30 0.84 1.72 -18.47
N PRO A 31 1.73 2.06 -17.52
CA PRO A 31 1.33 2.72 -16.29
C PRO A 31 0.72 4.10 -16.52
N SER A 32 -0.45 4.35 -15.95
CA SER A 32 -1.15 5.64 -15.97
C SER A 32 -1.44 6.20 -14.58
N LEU A 33 -1.36 5.36 -13.54
CA LEU A 33 -1.52 5.76 -12.15
C LEU A 33 -0.48 5.05 -11.27
N LEU A 34 0.27 5.84 -10.50
CA LEU A 34 1.14 5.37 -9.43
C LEU A 34 0.57 5.79 -8.08
N ALA A 35 0.63 4.90 -7.10
CA ALA A 35 0.23 5.20 -5.74
C ALA A 35 1.17 4.55 -4.72
N VAL A 36 1.28 5.19 -3.56
CA VAL A 36 2.00 4.66 -2.41
C VAL A 36 1.08 4.71 -1.20
N ILE A 37 0.91 3.56 -0.56
CA ILE A 37 0.14 3.40 0.67
C ILE A 37 1.13 3.17 1.81
N VAL A 38 0.99 3.95 2.89
CA VAL A 38 1.86 3.85 4.08
C VAL A 38 0.97 3.88 5.32
N LEU A 39 1.12 2.88 6.19
CA LEU A 39 0.44 2.79 7.48
C LEU A 39 1.49 2.71 8.59
N HIS A 40 1.43 3.63 9.54
CA HIS A 40 2.35 3.70 10.67
C HIS A 40 1.70 3.24 11.97
N GLY A 41 2.53 2.83 12.93
CA GLY A 41 2.08 2.60 14.31
C GLY A 41 1.28 1.31 14.51
N ILE A 42 1.45 0.32 13.62
CA ILE A 42 0.80 -0.98 13.77
C ILE A 42 1.47 -1.72 14.92
N THR A 43 0.69 -2.23 15.87
CA THR A 43 1.19 -2.93 17.07
C THR A 43 0.81 -4.41 17.13
N ASN A 44 0.02 -4.90 16.18
CA ASN A 44 -0.47 -6.27 16.16
C ASN A 44 0.39 -7.19 15.26
N ASP A 45 0.14 -8.49 15.33
CA ASP A 45 0.88 -9.50 14.56
C ASP A 45 0.60 -9.42 13.05
N THR A 46 -0.51 -8.79 12.64
CA THR A 46 -0.86 -8.58 11.23
C THR A 46 -0.36 -7.22 10.76
N HIS A 47 0.94 -7.10 10.55
CA HIS A 47 1.57 -5.80 10.25
C HIS A 47 2.35 -5.76 8.94
N SER A 48 2.43 -6.86 8.19
CA SER A 48 3.23 -6.89 6.96
C SER A 48 2.63 -5.97 5.87
N GLY A 49 3.49 -5.38 5.02
CA GLY A 49 3.04 -4.63 3.85
C GLY A 49 2.11 -5.44 2.93
N GLY A 50 2.30 -6.76 2.84
CA GLY A 50 1.46 -7.66 2.04
C GLY A 50 0.07 -7.90 2.65
N SER A 51 -0.03 -8.01 3.96
CA SER A 51 -1.30 -8.27 4.66
C SER A 51 -2.10 -7.00 4.93
N VAL A 52 -1.44 -5.85 5.09
CA VAL A 52 -2.08 -4.58 5.46
C VAL A 52 -2.16 -3.60 4.29
N ALA A 53 -1.01 -3.24 3.70
CA ALA A 53 -0.96 -2.16 2.72
C ALA A 53 -1.40 -2.60 1.31
N ALA A 54 -1.13 -3.86 0.91
CA ALA A 54 -1.49 -4.35 -0.42
C ALA A 54 -3.01 -4.43 -0.68
N PRO A 55 -3.86 -4.92 0.25
CA PRO A 55 -5.31 -4.90 0.08
C PRO A 55 -5.88 -3.48 -0.03
N ILE A 56 -5.33 -2.54 0.73
CA ILE A 56 -5.71 -1.12 0.68
C ILE A 56 -5.34 -0.52 -0.68
N PHE A 57 -4.13 -0.78 -1.17
CA PHE A 57 -3.70 -0.36 -2.50
C PHE A 57 -4.66 -0.87 -3.57
N SER A 58 -4.97 -2.18 -3.56
CA SER A 58 -5.89 -2.80 -4.53
C SER A 58 -7.25 -2.09 -4.57
N LYS A 59 -7.84 -1.81 -3.41
CA LYS A 59 -9.15 -1.16 -3.32
C LYS A 59 -9.13 0.29 -3.78
N VAL A 60 -8.19 1.09 -3.27
CA VAL A 60 -8.09 2.53 -3.59
C VAL A 60 -7.75 2.70 -5.07
N VAL A 61 -6.70 2.05 -5.54
CA VAL A 61 -6.20 2.22 -6.91
C VAL A 61 -7.17 1.63 -7.93
N GLY A 62 -7.86 0.54 -7.61
CA GLY A 62 -8.92 -0.03 -8.46
C GLY A 62 -10.09 0.94 -8.67
N GLN A 63 -10.49 1.68 -7.63
CA GLN A 63 -11.51 2.73 -7.77
C GLN A 63 -10.98 3.95 -8.52
N SER A 64 -9.75 4.38 -8.19
CA SER A 64 -9.14 5.55 -8.81
C SER A 64 -8.92 5.37 -10.31
N ILE A 65 -8.44 4.20 -10.77
CA ILE A 65 -8.20 3.98 -12.20
C ILE A 65 -9.51 3.98 -12.99
N HIS A 66 -10.58 3.37 -12.46
CA HIS A 66 -11.89 3.44 -13.09
C HIS A 66 -12.41 4.88 -13.17
N ALA A 67 -12.25 5.67 -12.10
CA ALA A 67 -12.65 7.07 -12.10
C ALA A 67 -11.89 7.92 -13.14
N LEU A 68 -10.59 7.64 -13.33
CA LEU A 68 -9.75 8.29 -14.34
C LEU A 68 -10.13 7.86 -15.77
N GLU A 69 -10.49 6.59 -15.97
CA GLU A 69 -10.91 6.06 -17.27
C GLU A 69 -12.34 6.49 -17.64
N SER A 70 -13.23 6.67 -16.66
CA SER A 70 -14.59 7.16 -16.87
C SER A 70 -14.69 8.66 -17.14
N GLY A 71 -13.56 9.38 -17.16
CA GLY A 71 -13.47 10.81 -17.45
C GLY A 71 -13.69 11.18 -18.93
N THR A 72 -14.79 10.70 -19.49
CA THR A 72 -15.62 11.48 -20.44
C THR A 72 -16.53 12.38 -19.61
#